data_AF-A0A3Q2VQ67-F1
#
_entry.id   AF-A0A3Q2VQ67-F1
#
_cell.length_a   1.000
_cell.length_b   1.000
_cell.length_c   1.000
_cell.angle_alpha   90.00
_cell.angle_beta   90.00
_cell.angle_gamma   90.00
#
_symmetry.space_group_name_H-M   'P 1'
#
loop_
_entity.id
_entity.type
_entity.pdbx_description
1 polymer ?
#
loop_
_entity_poly.entity_id
_entity_poly.type
_entity_poly.pdbx_seq_one_letter_code
_entity_poly.pdbx_strand_id
1 'polypeptide(L)'
;MCTNLFRSIRQPESKMAAFGRFSQVLLRSSLTQTRRQLSAAAGHGEQSGKTWKILTFVVALPGVGVCMLNTFLKEQHHSHEQPEFVPYTHLRIRSKRFPWGDGNKSLFHNPHVNPLPDGYEGHE
;
A
#
# COMPACT_ATOMS: atom_id res chain seq x y z
N MET A 1 -17.26 -29.53 79.96
CA MET A 1 -18.01 -30.79 79.79
C MET A 1 -19.36 -30.46 79.18
N CYS A 2 -19.72 -31.21 78.14
CA CYS A 2 -21.08 -31.35 77.58
C CYS A 2 -21.62 -30.23 76.67
N THR A 3 -21.15 -30.32 75.43
CA THR A 3 -21.88 -30.08 74.18
C THR A 3 -23.34 -30.52 74.24
N ASN A 4 -24.28 -29.62 73.91
CA ASN A 4 -25.50 -29.88 73.12
C ASN A 4 -26.45 -28.68 73.17
N LEU A 5 -26.00 -27.53 72.65
CA LEU A 5 -26.87 -26.41 72.38
C LEU A 5 -26.58 -25.95 70.95
N PHE A 6 -27.43 -26.35 70.01
CA PHE A 6 -28.01 -25.50 68.96
C PHE A 6 -28.65 -26.38 67.88
N ARG A 7 -29.84 -26.89 68.22
CA ARG A 7 -30.89 -27.04 67.22
C ARG A 7 -31.43 -25.64 66.94
N SER A 8 -31.50 -25.29 65.66
CA SER A 8 -32.45 -24.33 65.08
C SER A 8 -31.99 -22.87 64.90
N ILE A 9 -32.30 -22.39 63.69
CA ILE A 9 -32.54 -21.00 63.23
C ILE A 9 -31.32 -20.19 62.79
N ARG A 10 -31.00 -20.28 61.48
CA ARG A 10 -31.21 -19.20 60.49
C ARG A 10 -30.56 -19.58 59.16
N GLN A 11 -31.37 -20.14 58.24
CA GLN A 11 -31.08 -20.11 56.81
C GLN A 11 -31.27 -18.68 56.30
N PRO A 12 -30.32 -18.09 55.56
CA PRO A 12 -30.63 -17.06 54.60
C PRO A 12 -30.56 -17.65 53.18
N GLU A 13 -31.74 -17.96 52.66
CA GLU A 13 -32.19 -17.70 51.30
C GLU A 13 -31.23 -18.01 50.14
N SER A 14 -31.46 -19.19 49.55
CA SER A 14 -31.13 -19.58 48.18
C SER A 14 -31.69 -18.59 47.16
N LYS A 15 -30.98 -17.51 46.83
CA LYS A 15 -31.28 -16.70 45.65
C LYS A 15 -29.98 -16.35 44.93
N MET A 16 -29.93 -16.62 43.63
CA MET A 16 -28.90 -16.15 42.67
C MET A 16 -27.77 -17.12 42.28
N ALA A 17 -28.05 -18.42 42.08
CA ALA A 17 -27.12 -19.32 41.36
C ALA A 17 -27.52 -19.58 39.88
N ALA A 18 -28.70 -19.13 39.43
CA ALA A 18 -29.24 -19.46 38.11
C ALA A 18 -28.87 -18.46 36.99
N PHE A 19 -28.46 -17.23 37.31
CA PHE A 19 -28.14 -16.20 36.31
C PHE A 19 -26.70 -16.27 35.76
N GLY A 20 -25.75 -16.85 36.51
CA GLY A 20 -24.34 -16.91 36.10
C GLY A 20 -24.05 -17.91 34.97
N ARG A 21 -24.85 -18.97 34.84
CA ARG A 21 -24.65 -20.04 33.84
C ARG A 21 -25.01 -19.58 32.42
N PHE A 22 -26.07 -18.79 32.26
CA PHE A 22 -26.47 -18.27 30.94
C PHE A 22 -25.47 -17.24 30.41
N SER A 23 -24.96 -16.35 31.27
CA SER A 23 -23.89 -15.38 30.92
C SER A 23 -22.60 -16.09 30.47
N GLN A 24 -22.18 -17.14 31.18
CA GLN A 24 -21.01 -17.95 30.82
C GLN A 24 -21.18 -18.70 29.49
N VAL A 25 -22.37 -19.24 29.20
CA VAL A 25 -22.65 -19.95 27.95
C VAL A 25 -22.64 -19.00 26.75
N LEU A 26 -23.23 -17.80 26.89
CA LEU A 26 -23.21 -16.78 25.85
C LEU A 26 -21.78 -16.31 25.56
N LEU A 27 -20.97 -16.02 26.58
CA LEU A 27 -19.56 -15.65 26.42
C LEU A 27 -18.74 -16.77 25.76
N ARG A 28 -18.94 -18.04 26.14
CA ARG A 28 -18.27 -19.19 25.51
C ARG A 28 -18.69 -19.38 24.05
N SER A 29 -19.97 -19.17 23.74
CA SER A 29 -20.48 -19.22 22.36
C SER A 29 -19.87 -18.13 21.49
N SER A 30 -19.78 -16.90 22.00
CA SER A 30 -19.16 -15.78 21.29
C SER A 30 -17.66 -16.02 21.07
N LEU A 31 -16.93 -16.50 22.08
CA LEU A 31 -15.50 -16.78 21.95
C LEU A 31 -15.22 -17.94 20.98
N THR A 32 -16.04 -18.98 20.97
CA THR A 32 -15.91 -20.08 20.00
C THR A 32 -16.27 -19.64 18.58
N GLN A 33 -17.26 -18.76 18.43
CA GLN A 33 -17.59 -18.16 17.14
C GLN A 33 -16.47 -17.24 16.64
N THR A 34 -15.94 -16.35 17.47
CA THR A 34 -14.78 -15.50 17.13
C THR A 34 -13.54 -16.33 16.78
N ARG A 35 -13.26 -17.41 17.53
CA ARG A 35 -12.16 -18.33 17.23
C ARG A 35 -12.34 -19.02 15.87
N ARG A 36 -13.56 -19.44 15.52
CA ARG A 36 -13.87 -20.01 14.20
C ARG A 36 -13.71 -18.98 13.08
N GLN A 37 -14.14 -17.73 13.30
CA GLN A 37 -13.96 -16.64 12.34
C GLN A 37 -12.47 -16.31 12.10
N LEU A 38 -11.67 -16.27 13.16
CA LEU A 38 -10.21 -16.07 13.05
C LEU A 38 -9.50 -17.24 12.38
N SER A 39 -9.89 -18.49 12.68
CA SER A 39 -9.36 -19.67 11.99
C SER A 39 -9.75 -19.71 10.51
N ALA A 40 -10.98 -19.31 10.17
CA ALA A 40 -11.42 -19.18 8.78
C ALA A 40 -10.67 -18.06 8.04
N ALA A 41 -10.46 -16.91 8.68
CA ALA A 41 -9.67 -15.80 8.15
C ALA A 41 -8.19 -16.20 7.95
N ALA A 42 -7.61 -16.97 8.87
CA ALA A 42 -6.25 -17.50 8.73
C ALA A 42 -6.11 -18.47 7.55
N GLY A 43 -7.09 -19.37 7.35
CA GLY A 43 -7.13 -20.26 6.18
C GLY A 43 -7.33 -19.50 4.86
N HIS A 44 -8.11 -18.42 4.86
CA HIS A 44 -8.27 -17.53 3.71
C HIS A 44 -6.99 -16.72 3.40
N GLY A 45 -6.24 -16.31 4.43
CA GLY A 45 -4.99 -15.58 4.29
C GLY A 45 -3.88 -16.39 3.61
N GLU A 46 -3.75 -17.68 3.95
CA GLU A 46 -2.77 -18.56 3.32
C GLU A 46 -3.09 -18.81 1.83
N GLN A 47 -4.37 -19.03 1.51
CA GLN A 47 -4.82 -19.18 0.12
C GLN A 47 -4.69 -17.88 -0.68
N SER A 48 -4.96 -16.74 -0.03
CA SER A 48 -4.77 -15.41 -0.62
C SER A 48 -3.29 -15.18 -0.96
N GLY A 49 -2.37 -15.45 -0.04
CA GLY A 49 -0.93 -15.29 -0.27
C GLY A 49 -0.41 -16.14 -1.44
N LYS A 50 -0.88 -17.39 -1.56
CA LYS A 50 -0.58 -18.26 -2.71
C LYS A 50 -1.11 -17.70 -4.02
N THR A 51 -2.34 -17.17 -4.01
CA THR A 51 -2.97 -16.54 -5.19
C THR A 51 -2.20 -15.31 -5.65
N TRP A 52 -1.85 -14.40 -4.74
CA TRP A 52 -1.04 -13.22 -5.06
C TRP A 52 0.36 -13.58 -5.55
N LYS A 53 0.99 -14.60 -4.97
CA LYS A 53 2.28 -15.10 -5.47
C LYS A 53 2.15 -15.58 -6.91
N ILE A 54 1.14 -16.39 -7.21
CA ILE A 54 0.89 -16.90 -8.58
C ILE A 54 0.63 -15.73 -9.53
N LEU A 55 -0.26 -14.78 -9.17
CA LEU A 55 -0.54 -13.61 -10.00
C LEU A 55 0.72 -12.77 -10.29
N THR A 56 1.56 -12.53 -9.29
CA THR A 56 2.80 -11.78 -9.48
C THR A 56 3.74 -12.49 -10.46
N PHE A 57 4.00 -13.79 -10.26
CA PHE A 57 4.98 -14.51 -11.09
C PHE A 57 4.45 -14.91 -12.47
N VAL A 58 3.16 -15.19 -12.60
CA VAL A 58 2.56 -15.72 -13.84
C VAL A 58 1.92 -14.62 -14.68
N VAL A 59 1.50 -13.50 -14.07
CA VAL A 59 0.83 -12.41 -14.79
C VAL A 59 1.67 -11.13 -14.75
N ALA A 60 2.02 -10.64 -13.56
CA ALA A 60 2.66 -9.33 -13.44
C ALA A 60 4.06 -9.31 -14.06
N LEU A 61 4.92 -10.28 -13.72
CA LEU A 61 6.29 -10.33 -14.27
C LEU A 61 6.31 -10.52 -15.79
N PRO A 62 5.55 -11.46 -16.40
CA PRO A 62 5.46 -11.56 -17.85
C PRO A 62 4.88 -10.29 -18.49
N GLY A 63 3.86 -9.68 -17.87
CA GLY A 63 3.28 -8.42 -18.34
C GLY A 63 4.29 -7.27 -18.37
N VAL A 64 5.07 -7.10 -17.30
CA VAL A 64 6.17 -6.14 -17.25
C VAL A 64 7.23 -6.46 -18.31
N GLY A 65 7.56 -7.74 -18.51
CA GLY A 65 8.49 -8.17 -19.56
C GLY A 65 8.05 -7.75 -20.97
N VAL A 66 6.77 -7.93 -21.30
CA VAL A 66 6.20 -7.50 -22.58
C VAL A 66 6.25 -5.98 -22.72
N CYS A 67 5.85 -5.24 -21.69
CA CYS A 67 5.91 -3.77 -21.71
C CYS A 67 7.35 -3.27 -21.86
N MET A 68 8.31 -3.88 -21.15
CA MET A 68 9.73 -3.55 -21.22
C MET A 68 10.28 -3.78 -22.63
N LEU A 69 9.94 -4.92 -23.25
CA LEU A 69 10.33 -5.21 -24.62
C LEU A 69 9.72 -4.19 -25.60
N ASN A 70 8.45 -3.83 -25.43
CA ASN A 70 7.80 -2.83 -26.28
C ASN A 70 8.49 -1.47 -26.19
N THR A 71 8.77 -0.99 -24.98
CA THR A 71 9.45 0.28 -24.78
C THR A 71 10.89 0.23 -25.27
N PHE A 72 11.60 -0.88 -25.08
CA PHE A 72 12.97 -1.05 -25.56
C PHE A 72 13.04 -1.01 -27.09
N LEU A 73 12.17 -1.75 -27.77
CA LEU A 73 12.12 -1.74 -29.25
C LEU A 73 11.72 -0.37 -29.78
N LYS A 74 10.76 0.30 -29.13
CA LYS A 74 10.41 1.68 -29.48
C LYS A 74 11.62 2.60 -29.35
N GLU A 75 12.33 2.56 -28.24
CA GLU A 75 13.53 3.38 -28.02
C GLU A 75 14.59 3.15 -29.09
N GLN A 76 14.85 1.89 -29.48
CA GLN A 76 15.80 1.56 -30.55
C GLN A 76 15.39 2.10 -31.93
N HIS A 77 14.08 2.20 -32.18
CA HIS A 77 13.54 2.69 -33.46
C HIS A 77 13.17 4.18 -33.45
N HIS A 78 13.17 4.83 -32.28
CA HIS A 78 12.93 6.26 -32.17
C HIS A 78 14.21 6.99 -32.58
N SER A 79 14.12 7.73 -33.70
CA SER A 79 15.19 8.65 -34.07
C SER A 79 15.31 9.74 -33.00
N HIS A 80 16.47 9.83 -32.37
CA HIS A 80 16.82 10.95 -31.49
C HIS A 80 17.29 12.15 -32.34
N GLU A 81 16.53 12.52 -33.36
CA GLU A 81 16.85 13.70 -34.15
C GLU A 81 16.47 14.95 -33.35
N GLN A 82 17.42 15.88 -33.24
CA GLN A 82 17.15 17.17 -32.60
C GLN A 82 16.19 17.96 -33.50
N PRO A 83 15.00 18.36 -33.01
CA PRO A 83 14.08 19.16 -33.80
C PRO A 83 14.66 20.56 -34.02
N GLU A 84 14.27 21.21 -35.12
CA GLU A 84 14.69 22.58 -35.39
C GLU A 84 14.28 23.53 -34.26
N PHE A 85 15.21 24.41 -33.88
CA PHE A 85 14.93 25.42 -32.87
C PHE A 85 14.02 26.52 -33.42
N VAL A 86 12.80 26.59 -32.91
CA VAL A 86 11.89 27.72 -33.14
C VAL A 86 11.70 28.50 -31.82
N PRO A 87 12.03 29.81 -31.77
CA PRO A 87 11.93 30.63 -30.57
C PRO A 87 10.48 31.07 -30.33
N TYR A 88 9.60 30.12 -30.03
CA TYR A 88 8.22 30.41 -29.66
C TYR A 88 8.16 31.24 -28.37
N THR A 89 7.40 32.33 -28.40
CA THR A 89 7.28 33.30 -27.29
C THR A 89 6.73 32.73 -25.99
N HIS A 90 6.00 31.61 -26.06
CA HIS A 90 5.42 30.93 -24.91
C HIS A 90 6.32 29.82 -24.34
N LEU A 91 7.41 29.47 -25.03
CA LEU A 91 8.35 28.44 -24.58
C LEU A 91 9.60 29.08 -23.99
N ARG A 92 10.28 28.36 -23.08
CA ARG A 92 11.56 28.75 -22.46
C ARG A 92 11.57 30.16 -21.83
N ILE A 93 10.41 30.64 -21.34
CA ILE A 93 10.33 31.93 -20.64
C ILE A 93 11.19 31.90 -19.37
N ARG A 94 12.01 32.94 -19.18
CA ARG A 94 12.85 33.16 -17.99
C ARG A 94 12.55 34.52 -17.37
N SER A 95 11.62 34.57 -16.42
CA SER A 95 11.31 35.80 -15.67
C SER A 95 12.28 36.05 -14.50
N LYS A 96 12.80 34.98 -13.89
CA LYS A 96 13.81 34.99 -12.84
C LYS A 96 14.80 33.86 -13.07
N ARG A 97 16.06 34.09 -12.71
CA ARG A 97 17.11 33.06 -12.74
C ARG A 97 16.81 31.94 -11.75
N PHE A 98 17.16 30.71 -12.12
CA PHE A 98 17.10 29.57 -11.20
C PHE A 98 18.13 29.70 -10.07
N PRO A 99 17.88 29.10 -8.90
CA PRO A 99 18.77 29.21 -7.74
C PRO A 99 20.00 28.27 -7.79
N TRP A 100 20.32 27.69 -8.94
CA TRP A 100 21.48 26.79 -9.14
C TRP A 100 22.22 27.11 -10.44
N GLY A 101 23.47 26.67 -10.53
CA GLY A 101 24.29 26.81 -11.74
C GLY A 101 24.41 28.27 -12.21
N ASP A 102 24.26 28.47 -13.51
CA ASP A 102 24.24 29.79 -14.17
C ASP A 102 22.87 30.50 -14.06
N GLY A 103 21.87 29.82 -13.51
CA GLY A 103 20.49 30.29 -13.39
C GLY A 103 19.68 30.24 -14.69
N ASN A 104 20.24 29.74 -15.80
CA ASN A 104 19.57 29.66 -17.10
C ASN A 104 19.11 28.22 -17.44
N LYS A 105 19.87 27.22 -17.00
CA LYS A 105 19.58 25.80 -17.23
C LYS A 105 18.61 25.22 -16.19
N SER A 106 17.63 24.45 -16.65
CA SER A 106 16.70 23.73 -15.76
C SER A 106 17.41 22.66 -14.94
N LEU A 107 16.77 22.15 -13.88
CA LEU A 107 17.37 21.13 -13.01
C LEU A 107 17.78 19.85 -13.77
N PHE A 108 16.95 19.40 -14.71
CA PHE A 108 17.22 18.27 -15.61
C PHE A 108 17.48 18.78 -17.02
N HIS A 109 18.50 19.62 -17.18
CA HIS A 109 18.90 20.14 -18.49
C HIS A 109 19.63 19.08 -19.32
N ASN A 110 19.29 18.97 -20.60
CA ASN A 110 19.95 18.09 -21.57
C ASN A 110 20.27 18.93 -22.82
N PRO A 111 21.56 19.26 -23.06
CA PRO A 111 21.96 20.10 -24.19
C PRO A 111 21.45 19.64 -25.55
N HIS A 112 21.25 18.34 -25.72
CA HIS A 112 20.82 17.74 -26.99
C HIS A 112 19.33 17.95 -27.31
N VAL A 113 18.45 18.04 -26.30
CA VAL A 113 16.99 18.10 -26.53
C VAL A 113 16.31 19.33 -25.93
N ASN A 114 16.96 19.98 -24.96
CA ASN A 114 16.43 21.13 -24.26
C ASN A 114 17.17 22.41 -24.71
N PRO A 115 16.64 23.16 -25.67
CA PRO A 115 17.26 24.41 -26.07
C PRO A 115 17.06 25.48 -25.00
N LEU A 116 18.00 26.40 -24.92
CA LEU A 116 17.91 27.64 -24.18
C LEU A 116 17.05 28.66 -24.97
N PRO A 117 16.71 29.82 -24.37
CA PRO A 117 15.94 30.86 -25.08
C PRO A 117 16.59 31.34 -26.38
N ASP A 118 17.90 31.18 -26.50
CA ASP A 118 18.78 31.56 -27.61
C ASP A 118 19.09 30.41 -28.59
N GLY A 119 18.76 29.15 -28.26
CA GLY A 119 18.97 28.01 -29.16
C GLY A 119 19.51 26.77 -28.46
N TYR A 120 19.91 25.78 -29.27
CA TYR A 120 20.62 24.59 -28.77
C TYR A 120 22.08 24.92 -28.48
N GLU A 121 22.62 24.32 -27.43
CA GLU A 121 24.03 24.48 -27.09
C GLU A 121 24.89 23.67 -28.09
N GLY A 122 25.90 24.30 -28.70
CA GLY A 122 26.86 23.62 -29.59
C GLY A 122 26.49 23.60 -31.08
N HIS A 123 25.37 24.19 -31.46
CA HIS A 123 25.08 24.51 -32.86
C HIS A 123 25.40 26.00 -33.12
N GLU A 124 26.55 26.27 -33.73
CA GLU A 124 26.85 27.53 -34.43
C GLU A 124 26.61 27.38 -35.93
#